data_AF-A0A1X7J0D3-F1
#
_entry.id   AF-A0A1X7J0D3-F1
#
_cell.length_a   1.000
_cell.length_b   1.000
_cell.length_c   1.000
_cell.angle_alpha   90.00
_cell.angle_beta   90.00
_cell.angle_gamma   90.00
#
_symmetry.space_group_name_H-M   'P 1'
#
loop_
_entity.id
_entity.type
_entity.pdbx_description
1 polymer ?
#
loop_
_entity_poly.entity_id
_entity_poly.type
_entity_poly.pdbx_seq_one_letter_code
_entity_poly.pdbx_strand_id
1 'polypeptide(L)'
;MENVIVKMDVRGFIRFPEEAVKALKLDKLATQTKTEDGRTVDVGPYVDVEVDPVGKRVAITPIKTPKSTSFRFINGIIGSKSKFLYFKGAFNAIGLQVATGAYTLVKEGNKYVFTAKGAKKKGEWTTLACRNAVGNKTMLSIDTRGTIIFDHNTKNALNTKENKTMVAEYDASKKTFKLTFSKNKGFINVRTIASHANASFMGTLSSHGIALPLKSFRTESQVDKNVLTFSVAALVAQQKAAKKK
;
A
#
# COMPACT_ATOMS: atom_id res chain seq x y z
N MET A 1 12.61 28.76 -6.20
CA MET A 1 11.84 27.50 -6.21
C MET A 1 12.76 26.43 -5.62
N GLU A 2 12.37 25.78 -4.53
CA GLU A 2 13.23 24.79 -3.86
C GLU A 2 13.21 23.49 -4.67
N ASN A 3 14.39 23.04 -5.10
CA ASN A 3 14.55 21.84 -5.92
C ASN A 3 15.37 20.80 -5.16
N VAL A 4 14.99 19.55 -5.30
CA VAL A 4 15.69 18.41 -4.69
C VAL A 4 16.10 17.44 -5.79
N ILE A 5 17.36 17.03 -5.79
CA ILE A 5 17.87 16.02 -6.73
C ILE A 5 17.78 14.65 -6.07
N VAL A 6 17.19 13.71 -6.80
CA VAL A 6 17.06 12.30 -6.39
C VAL A 6 17.56 11.39 -7.51
N LYS A 7 17.89 10.13 -7.21
CA LYS A 7 18.45 9.21 -8.21
C LYS A 7 17.61 7.94 -8.36
N MET A 8 17.18 7.63 -9.58
CA MET A 8 16.46 6.39 -9.89
C MET A 8 17.45 5.25 -10.18
N ASP A 9 17.20 4.07 -9.60
CA ASP A 9 17.91 2.83 -9.90
C ASP A 9 17.20 1.99 -10.99
N VAL A 10 17.89 0.97 -11.51
CA VAL A 10 17.36 0.09 -12.58
C VAL A 10 16.09 -0.68 -12.18
N ARG A 11 15.84 -0.85 -10.88
CA ARG A 11 14.68 -1.57 -10.35
C ARG A 11 13.47 -0.63 -10.15
N GLY A 12 13.67 0.68 -10.32
CA GLY A 12 12.66 1.71 -10.15
C GLY A 12 12.47 2.16 -8.70
N PHE A 13 13.53 2.07 -7.89
CA PHE A 13 13.62 2.78 -6.62
C PHE A 13 14.25 4.15 -6.82
N ILE A 14 13.64 5.19 -6.25
CA ILE A 14 14.25 6.50 -6.12
C ILE A 14 15.02 6.55 -4.81
N ARG A 15 16.32 6.85 -4.89
CA ARG A 15 17.20 7.18 -3.78
C ARG A 15 17.12 8.67 -3.49
N PHE A 16 16.79 8.97 -2.24
CA PHE A 16 16.84 10.30 -1.64
C PHE A 16 18.16 10.42 -0.87
N PRO A 17 19.11 11.23 -1.35
CA PRO A 17 20.35 11.50 -0.61
C PRO A 17 20.08 12.28 0.69
N GLU A 18 21.09 12.47 1.53
CA GLU A 18 20.91 13.07 2.86
C GLU A 18 20.31 14.49 2.78
N GLU A 19 20.71 15.27 1.79
CA GLU A 19 20.19 16.62 1.54
C GLU A 19 18.70 16.59 1.23
N ALA A 20 18.28 15.63 0.39
CA ALA A 20 16.87 15.40 0.06
C ALA A 20 16.08 14.94 1.30
N VAL A 21 16.65 14.05 2.11
CA VAL A 21 16.03 13.57 3.36
C VAL A 21 15.79 14.74 4.32
N LYS A 22 16.75 15.65 4.47
CA LYS A 22 16.63 16.86 5.31
C LYS A 22 15.60 17.83 4.75
N ALA A 23 15.63 18.11 3.44
CA ALA A 23 14.67 19.02 2.79
C ALA A 23 13.22 18.55 2.95
N LEU A 24 12.99 17.25 2.80
CA LEU A 24 11.68 16.62 2.99
C LEU A 24 11.34 16.36 4.48
N LYS A 25 12.24 16.67 5.41
CA LYS A 25 12.14 16.39 6.86
C LYS A 25 11.82 14.91 7.17
N LEU A 26 12.30 14.01 6.33
CA LEU A 26 12.02 12.56 6.42
C LEU A 26 12.68 11.93 7.66
N ASP A 27 13.77 12.51 8.14
CA ASP A 27 14.45 12.18 9.39
C ASP A 27 13.57 12.38 10.63
N LYS A 28 12.68 13.38 10.60
CA LYS A 28 11.79 13.74 11.72
C LYS A 28 10.42 13.05 11.67
N LEU A 29 10.16 12.28 10.62
CA LEU A 29 8.87 11.64 10.36
C LEU A 29 8.87 10.13 10.64
N ALA A 30 10.03 9.55 10.96
CA ALA A 30 10.09 8.17 11.44
C ALA A 30 9.62 8.12 12.91
N THR A 31 8.84 7.10 13.25
CA THR A 31 8.46 6.78 14.63
C THR A 31 9.22 5.54 15.08
N GLN A 32 9.63 5.51 16.34
CA GLN A 32 10.26 4.32 16.92
C GLN A 32 9.20 3.41 17.52
N THR A 33 9.30 2.11 17.23
CA THR A 33 8.49 1.09 17.88
C THR A 33 9.37 -0.03 18.43
N LYS A 34 8.86 -0.79 19.41
CA LYS A 34 9.52 -2.00 19.88
C LYS A 34 8.97 -3.19 19.12
N THR A 35 9.88 -4.04 18.68
CA THR A 35 9.55 -5.38 18.16
C THR A 35 9.23 -6.33 19.31
N GLU A 36 8.64 -7.48 19.01
CA GLU A 36 8.27 -8.51 20.01
C GLU A 36 9.48 -9.00 20.82
N ASP A 37 10.68 -8.94 20.25
CA ASP A 37 11.94 -9.27 20.93
C ASP A 37 12.60 -8.07 21.64
N GLY A 38 11.87 -6.97 21.81
CA GLY A 38 12.29 -5.80 22.61
C GLY A 38 13.21 -4.80 21.88
N ARG A 39 13.60 -5.06 20.62
CA ARG A 39 14.46 -4.14 19.86
C ARG A 39 13.68 -2.92 19.36
N THR A 40 14.28 -1.74 19.46
CA THR A 40 13.75 -0.51 18.88
C THR A 40 14.01 -0.49 17.37
N VAL A 41 12.95 -0.30 16.58
CA VAL A 41 13.04 -0.18 15.12
C VAL A 41 12.33 1.08 14.64
N ASP A 42 12.92 1.74 13.63
CA ASP A 42 12.31 2.89 12.96
C ASP A 42 11.21 2.42 12.00
N VAL A 43 10.03 3.00 12.18
CA VAL A 43 8.83 2.81 11.36
C VAL A 43 8.56 4.09 10.58
N GLY A 44 8.37 3.97 9.26
CA GLY A 44 8.38 5.13 8.38
C GLY A 44 9.80 5.61 8.05
N PRO A 45 9.95 6.82 7.48
CA PRO A 45 8.91 7.81 7.19
C PRO A 45 7.98 7.39 6.05
N TYR A 46 6.82 8.04 5.93
CA TYR A 46 5.78 7.72 4.95
C TYR A 46 5.46 8.91 4.03
N VAL A 47 4.96 8.62 2.84
CA VAL A 47 4.44 9.61 1.88
C VAL A 47 3.13 9.16 1.25
N ASP A 48 2.29 10.11 0.90
CA ASP A 48 1.25 9.88 -0.11
C ASP A 48 1.85 10.18 -1.49
N VAL A 49 1.51 9.34 -2.47
CA VAL A 49 1.90 9.50 -3.87
C VAL A 49 0.66 9.76 -4.70
N GLU A 50 0.68 10.83 -5.47
CA GLU A 50 -0.36 11.17 -6.43
C GLU A 50 0.25 11.24 -7.82
N VAL A 51 -0.53 10.84 -8.82
CA VAL A 51 -0.13 10.86 -10.22
C VAL A 51 -1.12 11.67 -11.03
N ASP A 52 -0.58 12.43 -11.97
CA ASP A 52 -1.33 13.11 -13.02
C ASP A 52 -0.85 12.52 -14.36
N PRO A 53 -1.61 11.56 -14.91
CA PRO A 53 -1.24 10.90 -16.16
C PRO A 53 -1.23 11.84 -17.37
N VAL A 54 -2.08 12.87 -17.39
CA VAL A 54 -2.22 13.80 -18.52
C VAL A 54 -1.03 14.76 -18.55
N GLY A 55 -0.71 15.35 -17.41
CA GLY A 55 0.43 16.25 -17.26
C GLY A 55 1.76 15.53 -17.08
N LYS A 56 1.75 14.18 -17.00
CA LYS A 56 2.92 13.33 -16.75
C LYS A 56 3.70 13.76 -15.51
N ARG A 57 2.98 13.93 -14.40
CA ARG A 57 3.54 14.40 -13.12
C ARG A 57 3.32 13.39 -12.01
N VAL A 58 4.27 13.34 -11.08
CA VAL A 58 4.13 12.57 -9.85
C VAL A 58 4.42 13.48 -8.67
N ALA A 59 3.49 13.54 -7.72
CA ALA A 59 3.65 14.28 -6.48
C ALA A 59 3.96 13.33 -5.32
N ILE A 60 4.90 13.74 -4.47
CA ILE A 60 5.30 13.06 -3.25
C ILE A 60 5.01 14.00 -2.08
N THR A 61 4.14 13.57 -1.18
CA THR A 61 3.74 14.38 -0.02
C THR A 61 4.14 13.65 1.26
N PRO A 62 5.17 14.10 2.00
CA PRO A 62 5.51 13.53 3.31
C PRO A 62 4.34 13.63 4.29
N ILE A 63 4.08 12.55 5.03
CA ILE A 63 2.99 12.48 6.00
C ILE A 63 3.49 11.96 7.35
N LYS A 64 2.85 12.44 8.42
CA LYS A 64 3.11 11.97 9.80
C LYS A 64 2.37 10.68 10.10
N THR A 65 1.08 10.63 9.75
CA THR A 65 0.20 9.49 10.04
C THR A 65 -0.04 8.69 8.76
N PRO A 66 0.45 7.45 8.65
CA PRO A 66 0.31 6.66 7.44
C PRO A 66 -1.14 6.21 7.22
N LYS A 67 -1.59 6.29 5.97
CA LYS A 67 -2.84 5.67 5.48
C LYS A 67 -2.54 4.28 4.93
N SER A 68 -3.59 3.50 4.70
CA SER A 68 -3.52 2.19 4.02
C SER A 68 -2.92 2.24 2.61
N THR A 69 -2.91 3.41 1.99
CA THR A 69 -2.44 3.66 0.63
C THR A 69 -1.03 4.27 0.57
N SER A 70 -0.49 4.72 1.71
CA SER A 70 0.75 5.48 1.77
C SER A 70 1.97 4.61 1.46
N PHE A 71 3.05 5.21 0.96
CA PHE A 71 4.30 4.51 0.69
C PHE A 71 5.26 4.70 1.86
N ARG A 72 5.90 3.61 2.29
CA ARG A 72 7.00 3.65 3.26
C ARG A 72 8.33 3.89 2.56
N PHE A 73 9.16 4.76 3.13
CA PHE A 73 10.57 4.81 2.79
C PHE A 73 11.35 3.64 3.39
N ILE A 74 12.20 3.05 2.57
CA ILE A 74 13.15 2.03 2.99
C ILE A 74 14.45 2.74 3.38
N ASN A 75 14.98 2.44 4.56
CA ASN A 75 16.29 2.94 4.96
C ASN A 75 17.36 2.31 4.06
N GLY A 76 18.37 3.11 3.69
CA GLY A 76 19.53 2.58 2.98
C GLY A 76 20.36 1.64 3.85
N ILE A 77 21.39 1.05 3.22
CA ILE A 77 22.42 0.25 3.91
C ILE A 77 22.99 1.03 5.10
N ILE A 78 23.33 0.29 6.16
CA ILE A 78 23.89 0.80 7.41
C ILE A 78 25.07 1.74 7.09
N GLY A 79 25.02 2.96 7.64
CA GLY A 79 25.98 4.03 7.38
C GLY A 79 25.55 5.06 6.32
N SER A 80 24.62 4.71 5.42
CA SER A 80 24.05 5.68 4.47
C SER A 80 22.81 6.36 5.07
N LYS A 81 22.83 7.68 5.23
CA LYS A 81 21.64 8.48 5.62
C LYS A 81 20.62 8.64 4.49
N SER A 82 20.79 7.92 3.39
CA SER A 82 19.87 7.93 2.26
C SER A 82 18.65 7.05 2.51
N LYS A 83 17.51 7.43 1.91
CA LYS A 83 16.27 6.68 1.94
C LYS A 83 15.83 6.31 0.53
N PHE A 84 15.10 5.21 0.40
CA PHE A 84 14.64 4.69 -0.89
C PHE A 84 13.11 4.64 -0.92
N LEU A 85 12.54 5.01 -2.05
CA LEU A 85 11.10 4.93 -2.30
C LEU A 85 10.86 4.12 -3.57
N TYR A 86 10.03 3.08 -3.48
CA TYR A 86 9.63 2.34 -4.68
C TYR A 86 8.71 3.21 -5.54
N PHE A 87 9.16 3.54 -6.75
CA PHE A 87 8.52 4.58 -7.58
C PHE A 87 8.14 4.11 -8.99
N LYS A 88 8.58 2.91 -9.39
CA LYS A 88 8.23 2.28 -10.69
C LYS A 88 6.74 2.33 -10.98
N GLY A 89 5.89 2.03 -9.99
CA GLY A 89 4.44 2.04 -10.16
C GLY A 89 3.89 3.42 -10.52
N ALA A 90 4.48 4.50 -9.98
CA ALA A 90 4.07 5.86 -10.30
C ALA A 90 4.49 6.27 -11.72
N PHE A 91 5.68 5.87 -12.16
CA PHE A 91 6.14 6.10 -13.54
C PHE A 91 5.26 5.37 -14.56
N ASN A 92 4.95 4.11 -14.30
CA ASN A 92 4.04 3.35 -15.15
C ASN A 92 2.66 4.01 -15.24
N ALA A 93 2.15 4.54 -14.12
CA ALA A 93 0.84 5.19 -14.08
C ALA A 93 0.79 6.51 -14.90
N ILE A 94 1.93 7.17 -15.12
CA ILE A 94 2.04 8.35 -15.99
C ILE A 94 2.57 8.02 -17.40
N GLY A 95 2.63 6.72 -17.76
CA GLY A 95 3.06 6.26 -19.07
C GLY A 95 4.55 6.47 -19.36
N LEU A 96 5.40 6.49 -18.33
CA LEU A 96 6.86 6.55 -18.47
C LEU A 96 7.51 5.22 -18.12
N GLN A 97 8.57 4.90 -18.84
CA GLN A 97 9.47 3.82 -18.49
C GLN A 97 10.49 4.29 -17.44
N VAL A 98 10.95 3.36 -16.61
CA VAL A 98 12.04 3.63 -15.65
C VAL A 98 13.32 3.87 -16.43
N ALA A 99 13.91 5.05 -16.26
CA ALA A 99 15.27 5.35 -16.70
C ALA A 99 16.14 5.60 -15.46
N THR A 100 17.38 5.14 -15.49
CA THR A 100 18.33 5.41 -14.41
C THR A 100 18.89 6.81 -14.53
N GLY A 101 19.25 7.40 -13.39
CA GLY A 101 19.92 8.70 -13.37
C GLY A 101 19.29 9.68 -12.40
N ALA A 102 19.70 10.94 -12.52
CA ALA A 102 19.25 12.02 -11.66
C ALA A 102 17.88 12.55 -12.12
N TYR A 103 17.04 12.84 -11.16
CA TYR A 103 15.71 13.41 -11.32
C TYR A 103 15.58 14.62 -10.41
N THR A 104 14.92 15.67 -10.90
CA THR A 104 14.63 16.87 -10.13
C THR A 104 13.19 16.83 -9.64
N LEU A 105 13.02 16.98 -8.33
CA LEU A 105 11.74 17.22 -7.69
C LEU A 105 11.64 18.70 -7.36
N VAL A 106 10.56 19.33 -7.81
CA VAL A 106 10.28 20.75 -7.54
C VAL A 106 9.28 20.84 -6.39
N LYS A 107 9.54 21.69 -5.41
CA LYS A 107 8.60 21.91 -4.31
C LYS A 107 7.42 22.77 -4.76
N GLU A 108 6.22 22.23 -4.62
CA GLU A 108 4.95 22.90 -4.89
C GLU A 108 4.06 22.81 -3.64
N GLY A 109 4.08 23.87 -2.81
CA GLY A 109 3.41 23.85 -1.51
C GLY A 109 4.04 22.82 -0.56
N ASN A 110 3.26 21.83 -0.14
CA ASN A 110 3.71 20.71 0.68
C ASN A 110 4.15 19.47 -0.13
N LYS A 111 4.05 19.53 -1.46
CA LYS A 111 4.36 18.42 -2.37
C LYS A 111 5.73 18.60 -3.00
N TYR A 112 6.40 17.49 -3.28
CA TYR A 112 7.59 17.44 -4.12
C TYR A 112 7.22 16.75 -5.43
N VAL A 113 7.26 17.51 -6.52
CA VAL A 113 6.68 17.12 -7.81
C VAL A 113 7.76 16.83 -8.82
N PHE A 114 7.75 15.62 -9.36
CA PHE A 114 8.42 15.28 -10.60
C PHE A 114 7.51 15.64 -11.78
N THR A 115 8.06 16.29 -12.81
CA THR A 115 7.38 16.56 -14.08
C THR A 115 8.23 16.05 -15.23
N ALA A 116 7.65 15.27 -16.14
CA ALA A 116 8.36 14.80 -17.32
C ALA A 116 8.81 15.96 -18.21
N LYS A 117 9.96 15.82 -18.88
CA LYS A 117 10.47 16.84 -19.80
C LYS A 117 9.43 17.15 -20.89
N GLY A 118 9.16 18.43 -21.11
CA GLY A 118 8.18 18.89 -22.11
C GLY A 118 6.71 18.73 -21.73
N ALA A 119 6.41 18.20 -20.53
CA ALA A 119 5.04 18.06 -20.09
C ALA A 119 4.47 19.38 -19.54
N LYS A 120 3.16 19.59 -19.72
CA LYS A 120 2.46 20.78 -19.25
C LYS A 120 1.76 20.47 -17.92
N LYS A 121 1.66 21.45 -17.03
CA LYS A 121 0.91 21.35 -15.77
C LYS A 121 -0.61 21.32 -16.04
N LYS A 122 -1.12 20.19 -16.54
CA LYS A 122 -2.52 19.97 -16.90
C LYS A 122 -2.96 18.60 -16.41
N GLY A 123 -4.20 18.47 -15.93
CA GLY A 123 -4.76 17.19 -15.48
C GLY A 123 -5.02 17.12 -13.98
N GLU A 124 -5.80 16.13 -13.58
CA GLU A 124 -6.21 15.92 -12.19
C GLU A 124 -5.25 14.98 -11.46
N TRP A 125 -5.02 15.28 -10.18
CA TRP A 125 -4.25 14.40 -9.29
C TRP A 125 -5.10 13.20 -8.88
N THR A 126 -4.55 12.01 -9.07
CA THR A 126 -5.15 10.75 -8.63
C THR A 126 -4.23 10.08 -7.62
N THR A 127 -4.78 9.64 -6.49
CA THR A 127 -3.98 8.93 -5.48
C THR A 127 -3.55 7.57 -6.01
N LEU A 128 -2.24 7.30 -5.94
CA LEU A 128 -1.67 5.99 -6.18
C LEU A 128 -1.56 5.24 -4.84
N ALA A 129 -2.13 4.04 -4.75
CA ALA A 129 -2.04 3.23 -3.55
C ALA A 129 -0.82 2.31 -3.58
N CYS A 130 0.07 2.42 -2.58
CA CYS A 130 1.16 1.46 -2.38
C CYS A 130 0.58 0.08 -2.07
N ARG A 131 1.14 -1.00 -2.62
CA ARG A 131 0.75 -2.40 -2.33
C ARG A 131 1.42 -3.00 -1.09
N ASN A 132 2.43 -2.35 -0.52
CA ASN A 132 3.15 -2.79 0.70
C ASN A 132 3.19 -1.68 1.79
N ALA A 133 2.14 -0.86 1.82
CA ALA A 133 2.11 0.50 2.39
C ALA A 133 2.64 0.64 3.82
N VAL A 134 2.27 -0.23 4.74
CA VAL A 134 2.58 -0.03 6.17
C VAL A 134 3.22 -1.29 6.73
N GLY A 135 4.54 -1.23 6.91
CA GLY A 135 5.36 -2.38 7.32
C GLY A 135 4.97 -3.06 8.63
N ASN A 136 4.08 -2.46 9.43
CA ASN A 136 3.62 -3.00 10.71
C ASN A 136 2.10 -3.26 10.75
N LYS A 137 1.38 -3.05 9.65
CA LYS A 137 -0.05 -3.38 9.59
C LYS A 137 -0.25 -4.68 8.86
N THR A 138 -1.36 -5.34 9.20
CA THR A 138 -1.89 -6.42 8.39
C THR A 138 -2.87 -5.82 7.40
N MET A 139 -2.76 -6.21 6.14
CA MET A 139 -3.57 -5.71 5.04
C MET A 139 -4.04 -6.87 4.18
N LEU A 140 -5.25 -6.71 3.63
CA LEU A 140 -5.74 -7.57 2.57
C LEU A 140 -6.23 -6.77 1.38
N SER A 141 -6.19 -7.41 0.22
CA SER A 141 -6.80 -6.90 -1.00
C SER A 141 -7.81 -7.89 -1.54
N ILE A 142 -8.84 -7.39 -2.22
CA ILE A 142 -9.80 -8.18 -2.99
C ILE A 142 -9.63 -7.77 -4.46
N ASP A 143 -9.24 -8.72 -5.31
CA ASP A 143 -9.12 -8.48 -6.74
C ASP A 143 -10.48 -8.45 -7.44
N THR A 144 -10.49 -8.14 -8.73
CA THR A 144 -11.72 -8.03 -9.54
C THR A 144 -12.43 -9.38 -9.76
N ARG A 145 -11.78 -10.49 -9.42
CA ARG A 145 -12.34 -11.85 -9.48
C ARG A 145 -12.84 -12.34 -8.12
N GLY A 146 -12.77 -11.50 -7.08
CA GLY A 146 -13.13 -11.89 -5.71
C GLY A 146 -12.09 -12.77 -5.03
N THR A 147 -10.83 -12.77 -5.49
CA THR A 147 -9.74 -13.40 -4.76
C THR A 147 -9.29 -12.47 -3.64
N ILE A 148 -9.29 -12.97 -2.40
CA ILE A 148 -8.65 -12.28 -1.28
C ILE A 148 -7.14 -12.56 -1.30
N ILE A 149 -6.34 -11.51 -1.10
CA ILE A 149 -4.89 -11.56 -1.07
C ILE A 149 -4.44 -10.97 0.26
N PHE A 150 -3.87 -11.82 1.11
CA PHE A 150 -3.27 -11.46 2.39
C PHE A 150 -1.82 -11.08 2.17
N ASP A 151 -1.42 -9.88 2.59
CA ASP A 151 -0.03 -9.45 2.42
C ASP A 151 0.95 -10.25 3.29
N HIS A 152 2.24 -9.95 3.15
CA HIS A 152 3.30 -10.68 3.85
C HIS A 152 3.15 -10.64 5.38
N ASN A 153 2.71 -9.52 5.95
CA ASN A 153 2.52 -9.40 7.39
C ASN A 153 1.32 -10.22 7.84
N THR A 154 0.22 -10.12 7.11
CA THR A 154 -1.04 -10.81 7.40
C THR A 154 -0.88 -12.32 7.33
N LYS A 155 -0.21 -12.83 6.29
CA LYS A 155 -0.02 -14.27 6.12
C LYS A 155 0.87 -14.87 7.23
N ASN A 156 1.83 -14.09 7.74
CA ASN A 156 2.76 -14.51 8.78
C ASN A 156 2.05 -14.49 10.14
N ALA A 157 1.33 -13.40 10.44
CA ALA A 157 0.54 -13.27 11.67
C ALA A 157 -0.49 -14.40 11.84
N LEU A 158 -1.11 -14.84 10.73
CA LEU A 158 -2.07 -15.95 10.73
C LEU A 158 -1.45 -17.34 10.62
N ASN A 159 -0.12 -17.44 10.46
CA ASN A 159 0.59 -18.67 10.13
C ASN A 159 -0.10 -19.50 9.03
N THR A 160 -0.39 -18.86 7.89
CA THR A 160 -1.11 -19.49 6.76
C THR A 160 -0.36 -20.66 6.11
N LYS A 161 0.89 -20.93 6.51
CA LYS A 161 1.59 -22.17 6.16
C LYS A 161 1.02 -23.37 6.88
N GLU A 162 0.61 -23.20 8.14
CA GLU A 162 -0.04 -24.23 8.95
C GLU A 162 -1.56 -24.14 8.87
N ASN A 163 -2.11 -22.94 9.01
CA ASN A 163 -3.55 -22.69 8.95
C ASN A 163 -4.01 -22.47 7.50
N LYS A 164 -4.21 -23.57 6.77
CA LYS A 164 -4.48 -23.58 5.33
C LYS A 164 -5.96 -23.49 4.96
N THR A 165 -6.84 -23.41 5.94
CA THR A 165 -8.29 -23.31 5.71
C THR A 165 -8.88 -22.18 6.56
N MET A 166 -9.98 -21.60 6.12
CA MET A 166 -10.70 -20.60 6.91
C MET A 166 -12.23 -20.74 6.81
N VAL A 167 -12.91 -20.26 7.85
CA VAL A 167 -14.36 -20.02 7.88
C VAL A 167 -14.59 -18.51 7.87
N ALA A 168 -15.62 -18.06 7.15
CA ALA A 168 -15.97 -16.65 7.08
C ALA A 168 -17.33 -16.40 7.72
N GLU A 169 -17.39 -15.40 8.59
CA GLU A 169 -18.62 -14.88 9.19
C GLU A 169 -18.77 -13.41 8.78
N TYR A 170 -19.99 -12.99 8.42
CA TYR A 170 -20.26 -11.63 8.00
C TYR A 170 -21.22 -10.91 8.94
N ASP A 171 -20.78 -9.80 9.52
CA ASP A 171 -21.63 -8.86 10.24
C ASP A 171 -22.19 -7.83 9.23
N ALA A 172 -23.46 -8.02 8.86
CA ALA A 172 -24.15 -7.15 7.93
C ALA A 172 -24.39 -5.74 8.48
N SER A 173 -24.43 -5.53 9.79
CA SER A 173 -24.62 -4.21 10.39
C SER A 173 -23.34 -3.38 10.28
N LYS A 174 -22.19 -3.98 10.58
CA LYS A 174 -20.86 -3.32 10.55
C LYS A 174 -20.19 -3.38 9.18
N LYS A 175 -20.73 -4.18 8.26
CA LYS A 175 -20.12 -4.50 6.96
C LYS A 175 -18.70 -5.05 7.13
N THR A 176 -18.57 -6.00 8.05
CA THR A 176 -17.28 -6.55 8.50
C THR A 176 -17.30 -8.06 8.37
N PHE A 177 -16.20 -8.61 7.85
CA PHE A 177 -15.95 -10.04 7.86
C PHE A 177 -15.02 -10.41 9.00
N LYS A 178 -15.29 -11.54 9.63
CA LYS A 178 -14.42 -12.25 10.56
C LYS A 178 -14.04 -13.59 9.91
N LEU A 179 -12.75 -13.79 9.72
CA LEU A 179 -12.17 -15.00 9.12
C LEU A 179 -11.44 -15.78 10.20
N THR A 180 -11.91 -16.98 10.50
CA THR A 180 -11.27 -17.87 11.47
C THR A 180 -10.43 -18.90 10.73
N PHE A 181 -9.11 -18.82 10.87
CA PHE A 181 -8.14 -19.70 10.22
C PHE A 181 -7.90 -20.95 11.04
N SER A 182 -7.71 -22.07 10.36
CA SER A 182 -7.40 -23.36 10.98
C SER A 182 -6.62 -24.25 10.04
N LYS A 183 -6.02 -25.31 10.58
CA LYS A 183 -5.32 -26.31 9.79
C LYS A 183 -6.25 -26.99 8.79
N ASN A 184 -7.37 -27.56 9.26
CA ASN A 184 -8.24 -28.47 8.49
C ASN A 184 -9.76 -28.27 8.72
N LYS A 185 -10.21 -27.24 9.44
CA LYS A 185 -11.63 -27.10 9.84
C LYS A 185 -12.40 -26.02 9.04
N GLY A 186 -11.76 -25.38 8.06
CA GLY A 186 -12.38 -24.35 7.23
C GLY A 186 -12.86 -24.86 5.89
N PHE A 187 -13.86 -24.18 5.32
CA PHE A 187 -14.44 -24.50 4.00
C PHE A 187 -13.72 -23.80 2.85
N ILE A 188 -12.97 -22.73 3.14
CA ILE A 188 -12.24 -21.97 2.15
C ILE A 188 -10.76 -22.30 2.25
N ASN A 189 -10.19 -22.83 1.16
CA ASN A 189 -8.77 -23.14 1.07
C ASN A 189 -7.92 -21.88 0.87
N VAL A 190 -6.81 -21.81 1.59
CA VAL A 190 -5.83 -20.71 1.56
C VAL A 190 -4.53 -21.23 0.96
N ARG A 191 -4.11 -20.63 -0.15
CA ARG A 191 -2.83 -20.93 -0.80
C ARG A 191 -1.77 -19.94 -0.37
N THR A 192 -0.69 -20.44 0.21
CA THR A 192 0.42 -19.63 0.72
C THR A 192 1.64 -19.72 -0.18
N ILE A 193 2.20 -18.57 -0.55
CA ILE A 193 3.47 -18.48 -1.29
C ILE A 193 4.46 -17.55 -0.58
N ALA A 194 5.67 -17.38 -1.15
CA ALA A 194 6.75 -16.61 -0.53
C ALA A 194 6.42 -15.13 -0.29
N SER A 195 5.63 -14.48 -1.15
CA SER A 195 5.29 -13.07 -1.01
C SER A 195 3.95 -12.80 -0.31
N HIS A 196 2.96 -13.67 -0.46
CA HIS A 196 1.58 -13.45 0.03
C HIS A 196 0.85 -14.78 0.25
N ALA A 197 -0.36 -14.73 0.79
CA ALA A 197 -1.32 -15.84 0.73
C ALA A 197 -2.61 -15.39 0.01
N ASN A 198 -3.35 -16.30 -0.60
CA ASN A 198 -4.59 -15.98 -1.28
C ASN A 198 -5.67 -17.06 -1.11
N ALA A 199 -6.92 -16.67 -1.29
CA ALA A 199 -8.06 -17.58 -1.29
C ALA A 199 -9.15 -17.08 -2.23
N SER A 200 -9.92 -18.00 -2.82
CA SER A 200 -11.14 -17.61 -3.56
C SER A 200 -12.20 -17.17 -2.55
N PHE A 201 -12.69 -15.95 -2.70
CA PHE A 201 -13.66 -15.33 -1.78
C PHE A 201 -14.91 -14.81 -2.53
N MET A 202 -15.00 -15.08 -3.83
CA MET A 202 -16.10 -14.63 -4.70
C MET A 202 -17.46 -15.14 -4.22
N GLY A 203 -17.56 -16.44 -3.90
CA GLY A 203 -18.80 -17.06 -3.43
C GLY A 203 -19.28 -16.45 -2.12
N THR A 204 -18.36 -16.21 -1.19
CA THR A 204 -18.65 -15.58 0.11
C THR A 204 -19.10 -14.11 -0.03
N LEU A 205 -18.51 -13.34 -0.94
CA LEU A 205 -19.00 -11.98 -1.22
C LEU A 205 -20.41 -12.01 -1.83
N SER A 206 -20.62 -12.92 -2.78
CA SER A 206 -21.88 -13.06 -3.50
C SER A 206 -23.03 -13.50 -2.58
N SER A 207 -22.78 -14.43 -1.64
CA SER A 207 -23.78 -14.89 -0.67
C SER A 207 -24.30 -13.78 0.25
N HIS A 208 -23.57 -12.67 0.38
CA HIS A 208 -23.97 -11.50 1.15
C HIS A 208 -24.33 -10.28 0.29
N GLY A 209 -24.53 -10.47 -1.02
CA GLY A 209 -24.93 -9.42 -1.95
C GLY A 209 -23.87 -8.33 -2.16
N ILE A 210 -22.60 -8.62 -1.87
CA ILE A 210 -21.49 -7.70 -2.08
C ILE A 210 -20.93 -7.95 -3.48
N ALA A 211 -21.07 -6.97 -4.37
CA ALA A 211 -20.54 -7.09 -5.73
C ALA A 211 -19.00 -7.15 -5.73
N LEU A 212 -18.43 -7.75 -6.78
CA LEU A 212 -16.99 -7.75 -6.98
C LEU A 212 -16.48 -6.32 -7.25
N PRO A 213 -15.28 -5.98 -6.78
CA PRO A 213 -14.73 -4.65 -6.98
C PRO A 213 -14.33 -4.46 -8.45
N LEU A 214 -14.60 -3.29 -9.03
CA LEU A 214 -14.19 -2.97 -10.42
C LEU A 214 -12.67 -2.80 -10.58
N LYS A 215 -11.98 -2.58 -9.47
CA LYS A 215 -10.54 -2.40 -9.34
C LYS A 215 -10.12 -2.91 -7.97
N SER A 216 -8.90 -3.42 -7.83
CA SER A 216 -8.40 -4.01 -6.58
C SER A 216 -8.79 -3.18 -5.35
N PHE A 217 -9.66 -3.73 -4.50
CA PHE A 217 -10.05 -3.12 -3.23
C PHE A 217 -9.02 -3.47 -2.17
N ARG A 218 -8.60 -2.52 -1.34
CA ARG A 218 -7.64 -2.77 -0.26
C ARG A 218 -8.15 -2.21 1.04
N THR A 219 -8.00 -2.99 2.11
CA THR A 219 -8.34 -2.57 3.46
C THR A 219 -7.30 -3.06 4.46
N GLU A 220 -7.19 -2.31 5.55
CA GLU A 220 -6.52 -2.78 6.76
C GLU A 220 -7.33 -3.93 7.38
N SER A 221 -6.61 -4.85 8.01
CA SER A 221 -7.17 -5.93 8.80
C SER A 221 -6.63 -5.89 10.22
N GLN A 222 -7.39 -6.48 11.13
CA GLN A 222 -6.96 -6.75 12.50
C GLN A 222 -6.77 -8.25 12.63
N VAL A 223 -5.63 -8.68 13.19
CA VAL A 223 -5.34 -10.08 13.45
C VAL A 223 -5.24 -10.28 14.96
N ASP A 224 -6.01 -11.22 15.47
CA ASP A 224 -5.90 -11.73 16.83
C ASP A 224 -5.78 -13.25 16.75
N LYS A 225 -4.60 -13.78 17.09
CA LYS A 225 -4.23 -15.20 16.93
C LYS A 225 -4.54 -15.69 15.50
N ASN A 226 -5.47 -16.63 15.36
CA ASN A 226 -5.89 -17.23 14.10
C ASN A 226 -7.13 -16.54 13.50
N VAL A 227 -7.57 -15.41 14.04
CA VAL A 227 -8.75 -14.68 13.57
C VAL A 227 -8.33 -13.39 12.88
N LEU A 228 -8.83 -13.16 11.67
CA LEU A 228 -8.67 -11.91 10.93
C LEU A 228 -10.02 -11.20 10.81
N THR A 229 -10.04 -9.89 11.06
CA THR A 229 -11.23 -9.05 10.89
C THR A 229 -10.95 -7.92 9.89
N PHE A 230 -11.88 -7.66 8.97
CA PHE A 230 -11.76 -6.55 8.01
C PHE A 230 -13.11 -5.99 7.57
N SER A 231 -13.13 -4.70 7.23
CA SER A 231 -14.35 -4.03 6.76
C SER A 231 -14.42 -3.94 5.23
N VAL A 232 -15.62 -4.13 4.69
CA VAL A 232 -15.99 -3.89 3.29
C VAL A 232 -16.93 -2.70 3.13
N ALA A 233 -17.10 -1.87 4.16
CA ALA A 233 -18.01 -0.72 4.15
C ALA A 233 -17.74 0.23 2.96
N ALA A 234 -16.47 0.56 2.70
CA ALA A 234 -16.08 1.41 1.58
C ALA A 234 -16.42 0.79 0.23
N LEU A 235 -16.26 -0.53 0.08
CA LEU A 235 -16.62 -1.25 -1.14
C LEU A 235 -18.15 -1.21 -1.37
N VAL A 236 -18.94 -1.46 -0.32
CA VAL A 236 -20.41 -1.39 -0.38
C VAL A 236 -20.89 0.03 -0.69
N ALA A 237 -20.24 1.05 -0.12
CA ALA A 237 -20.56 2.45 -0.42
C ALA A 237 -20.32 2.80 -1.89
N GLN A 238 -19.19 2.35 -2.46
CA GLN A 238 -18.88 2.55 -3.89
C GLN A 238 -19.93 1.89 -4.80
N GLN A 239 -20.42 0.70 -4.44
CA GLN A 239 -21.47 0.01 -5.21
C GLN A 239 -22.80 0.79 -5.19
N LYS A 240 -23.19 1.31 -4.02
CA LYS A 240 -24.40 2.14 -3.91
C LYS A 240 -24.29 3.42 -4.73
N ALA A 241 -23.12 4.05 -4.73
CA ALA A 241 -22.88 5.25 -5.53
C ALA A 241 -22.92 4.96 -7.04
N ALA A 242 -22.43 3.79 -7.47
CA ALA A 242 -22.46 3.39 -8.88
C ALA A 242 -23.88 3.07 -9.38
N LYS A 243 -24.77 2.53 -8.53
CA LYS A 243 -26.18 2.25 -8.89
C LYS A 243 -27.07 3.50 -8.99
N LYS A 244 -26.61 4.64 -8.49
CA LYS A 244 -27.33 5.93 -8.53
C LYS A 244 -26.96 6.77 -9.76
N LYS A 245 -26.00 6.33 -10.55
CA LYS A 245 -25.63 6.90 -11.85
C LYS A 245 -26.27 6.07 -12.94
#